data_AF-K4GHG3-F1
#
_entry.id   AF-K4GHG3-F1
#
_cell.length_a   1.000
_cell.length_b   1.000
_cell.length_c   1.000
_cell.angle_alpha   90.00
_cell.angle_beta   90.00
_cell.angle_gamma   90.00
#
_symmetry.space_group_name_H-M   'P 1'
#
loop_
_entity.id
_entity.type
_entity.pdbx_description
1 polymer ?
#
loop_
_entity_poly.entity_id
_entity_poly.type
_entity_poly.pdbx_seq_one_letter_code
_entity_poly.pdbx_strand_id
1 'polypeptide(L)'
;MGFVKVVKNKAYFRRYQVKYRRRREGKTDYFARKRLVVQDKNKYNTPKYRMIVRITNRDIICQVAYAKIEGDIIVCAAYSHELPRYGVKVGLTNYAAAYCTGLLLARRLLTKFNLDKIYEGEVEATGKEFNIESIDGKPSAFTCYLDAGLTRTTSGNKVFGAMKGAVDGGLSIPHSTKRFPGYDSESKEFNAEIHRRHIYGVNVADYMRQLMEEDEDAYKKQFSQYVKNSVLPDMMEEIYKKAHESIRSNPVHEKKPEKKITKPKRWNRAKFSLAQRKDRVAQRKASYLRAQAAVDK
;
A
#
# COMPACT_ATOMS: atom_id res chain seq x y z
N MET A 1 40.06 2.36 32.68
CA MET A 1 40.33 3.24 31.53
C MET A 1 39.61 2.66 30.32
N GLY A 2 38.80 3.43 29.61
CA GLY A 2 38.11 2.89 28.42
C GLY A 2 39.10 2.72 27.26
N PHE A 3 39.22 1.51 26.71
CA PHE A 3 40.18 1.20 25.64
C PHE A 3 39.72 1.64 24.24
N VAL A 4 38.52 2.20 24.09
CA VAL A 4 37.94 2.60 22.80
C VAL A 4 37.71 4.10 22.73
N LYS A 5 38.23 4.74 21.67
CA LYS A 5 38.01 6.18 21.40
C LYS A 5 36.53 6.47 21.14
N VAL A 6 35.99 7.49 21.80
CA VAL A 6 34.61 7.92 21.60
C VAL A 6 34.46 8.62 20.24
N VAL A 7 33.82 7.92 19.29
CA VAL A 7 33.61 8.42 17.91
C VAL A 7 32.43 9.39 17.83
N LYS A 8 31.33 9.14 18.56
CA LYS A 8 30.13 9.99 18.58
C LYS A 8 30.29 11.15 19.58
N ASN A 9 31.29 11.99 19.35
CA ASN A 9 31.63 13.12 20.21
C ASN A 9 30.98 14.45 19.75
N LYS A 10 31.20 15.54 20.51
CA LYS A 10 30.68 16.88 20.17
C LYS A 10 31.13 17.35 18.78
N ALA A 11 32.37 17.04 18.38
CA ALA A 11 32.93 17.40 17.08
C ALA A 11 32.28 16.64 15.91
N TYR A 12 31.86 15.39 16.14
CA TYR A 12 31.09 14.60 15.18
C TYR A 12 29.72 15.25 14.91
N PHE A 13 28.94 15.52 15.95
CA PHE A 13 27.59 16.09 15.79
C PHE A 13 27.59 17.50 15.19
N ARG A 14 28.65 18.29 15.41
CA ARG A 14 28.82 19.61 14.77
C ARG A 14 28.91 19.54 13.24
N ARG A 15 29.42 18.43 12.69
CA ARG A 15 29.62 18.23 11.24
C ARG A 15 28.67 17.20 10.65
N TYR A 16 27.75 16.65 11.45
CA TYR A 16 26.88 15.58 11.03
C TYR A 16 25.75 16.12 10.14
N GLN A 17 25.81 15.82 8.85
CA GLN A 17 24.76 16.18 7.92
C GLN A 17 23.67 15.09 7.89
N VAL A 18 22.46 15.45 8.33
CA VAL A 18 21.32 14.55 8.31
C VAL A 18 20.82 14.34 6.89
N LYS A 19 20.50 13.08 6.53
CA LYS A 19 19.73 12.80 5.31
C LYS A 19 18.28 13.31 5.46
N TYR A 20 17.57 13.43 4.34
CA TYR A 20 16.16 13.83 4.32
C TYR A 20 15.30 12.99 5.27
N ARG A 21 14.27 13.61 5.87
CA ARG A 21 13.40 12.99 6.88
C ARG A 21 12.91 11.60 6.46
N ARG A 22 12.29 11.48 5.27
CA ARG A 22 11.75 10.20 4.76
C ARG A 22 12.82 9.15 4.45
N ARG A 23 14.06 9.57 4.17
CA ARG A 23 15.19 8.66 3.98
C ARG A 23 15.67 8.11 5.32
N ARG A 24 15.72 8.95 6.36
CA ARG A 24 16.02 8.53 7.75
C ARG A 24 14.95 7.60 8.32
N GLU A 25 13.68 7.82 7.97
CA GLU A 25 12.58 6.91 8.30
C GLU A 25 12.56 5.62 7.44
N GLY A 26 13.42 5.51 6.42
CA GLY A 26 13.46 4.32 5.55
C GLY A 26 12.22 4.12 4.68
N LYS A 27 11.48 5.19 4.34
CA LYS A 27 10.20 5.09 3.60
C LYS A 27 10.28 5.49 2.13
N THR A 28 11.38 6.09 1.70
CA THR A 28 11.49 6.63 0.35
C THR A 28 12.92 6.57 -0.14
N ASP A 29 13.10 5.97 -1.31
CA ASP A 29 14.26 6.20 -2.14
C ASP A 29 14.03 7.44 -3.02
N TYR A 30 14.84 8.48 -2.78
CA TYR A 30 14.76 9.73 -3.54
C TYR A 30 15.35 9.60 -4.94
N PHE A 31 16.22 8.60 -5.18
CA PHE A 31 16.79 8.36 -6.51
C PHE A 31 15.73 7.85 -7.49
N ALA A 32 14.96 6.84 -7.10
CA ALA A 32 13.79 6.39 -7.87
C ALA A 32 12.71 7.47 -7.97
N ARG A 33 12.36 8.12 -6.84
CA ARG A 33 11.31 9.16 -6.82
C ARG A 33 11.60 10.31 -7.78
N LYS A 34 12.85 10.79 -7.87
CA LYS A 34 13.24 11.87 -8.79
C LYS A 34 12.89 11.51 -10.23
N ARG A 35 13.18 10.29 -10.67
CA ARG A 35 12.92 9.82 -12.05
C ARG A 35 11.44 9.59 -12.33
N LEU A 36 10.70 9.12 -11.33
CA LEU A 36 9.31 8.78 -11.48
C LEU A 36 8.38 10.00 -11.54
N VAL A 37 8.68 11.03 -10.72
CA VAL A 37 7.77 12.15 -10.48
C VAL A 37 8.07 13.39 -11.33
N VAL A 38 9.33 13.61 -11.69
CA VAL A 38 9.70 14.80 -12.48
C VAL A 38 9.09 14.69 -13.87
N GLN A 39 8.44 15.78 -14.28
CA GLN A 39 7.82 15.94 -15.59
C GLN A 39 8.78 16.66 -16.55
N ASP A 40 8.62 16.40 -17.84
CA ASP A 40 9.34 17.14 -18.88
C ASP A 40 8.92 18.61 -18.87
N LYS A 41 9.88 19.52 -18.88
CA LYS A 41 9.61 20.96 -18.69
C LYS A 41 8.77 21.58 -19.82
N ASN A 42 8.84 21.01 -21.02
CA ASN A 42 8.03 21.42 -22.17
C ASN A 42 6.54 21.07 -22.03
N LYS A 43 6.14 20.26 -21.04
CA LYS A 43 4.74 19.94 -20.72
C LYS A 43 4.14 20.88 -19.67
N TYR A 44 4.94 21.83 -19.16
CA TYR A 44 4.56 22.86 -18.20
C TYR A 44 3.76 22.32 -16.99
N ASN A 45 2.47 22.59 -16.94
CA ASN A 45 1.59 22.24 -15.81
C ASN A 45 0.95 20.86 -15.92
N THR A 46 1.23 20.09 -16.98
CA THR A 46 0.65 18.75 -17.16
C THR A 46 1.10 17.81 -16.05
N PRO A 47 0.19 17.28 -15.22
CA PRO A 47 0.56 16.40 -14.11
C PRO A 47 1.09 15.06 -14.61
N LYS A 48 2.18 14.58 -13.99
CA LYS A 48 2.68 13.22 -14.19
C LYS A 48 2.10 12.32 -13.11
N TYR A 49 1.12 11.50 -13.49
CA TYR A 49 0.42 10.61 -12.56
C TYR A 49 1.20 9.33 -12.27
N ARG A 50 1.16 8.90 -11.00
CA ARG A 50 1.71 7.62 -10.58
C ARG A 50 0.71 6.86 -9.72
N MET A 51 0.66 5.55 -9.94
CA MET A 51 -0.05 4.60 -9.11
C MET A 51 0.87 4.12 -7.99
N ILE A 52 0.64 4.61 -6.78
CA ILE A 52 1.37 4.21 -5.57
C ILE A 52 0.71 2.96 -5.01
N VAL A 53 1.48 1.86 -4.97
CA VAL A 53 1.05 0.62 -4.31
C VAL A 53 1.90 0.38 -3.08
N ARG A 54 1.27 0.27 -1.92
CA ARG A 54 1.95 -0.03 -0.65
C ARG A 54 1.22 -1.17 0.04
N ILE A 55 1.95 -2.24 0.33
CA ILE A 55 1.43 -3.39 1.04
C ILE A 55 1.96 -3.32 2.46
N THR A 56 1.04 -3.31 3.42
CA THR A 56 1.33 -3.43 4.85
C THR A 56 1.03 -4.85 5.31
N ASN A 57 1.26 -5.15 6.59
CA ASN A 57 1.02 -6.50 7.11
C ASN A 57 -0.46 -6.91 7.04
N ARG A 58 -1.40 -5.96 7.07
CA ARG A 58 -2.85 -6.24 7.17
C ARG A 58 -3.71 -5.45 6.18
N ASP A 59 -3.12 -4.65 5.31
CA ASP A 59 -3.85 -3.79 4.37
C ASP A 59 -3.03 -3.55 3.10
N ILE A 60 -3.71 -3.40 1.98
CA ILE A 60 -3.16 -3.01 0.69
C ILE A 60 -3.68 -1.62 0.37
N ILE A 61 -2.76 -0.69 0.10
CA ILE A 61 -3.05 0.72 -0.16
C ILE A 61 -2.68 1.02 -1.60
N CYS A 62 -3.66 1.43 -2.40
CA CYS A 62 -3.49 1.82 -3.79
C CYS A 62 -3.95 3.28 -3.95
N GLN A 63 -3.09 4.14 -4.50
CA GLN A 63 -3.38 5.56 -4.67
C GLN A 63 -2.93 6.06 -6.04
N VAL A 64 -3.67 6.98 -6.64
CA VAL A 64 -3.18 7.77 -7.79
C VAL A 64 -2.80 9.16 -7.31
N ALA A 65 -1.57 9.57 -7.58
CA ALA A 65 -1.03 10.84 -7.15
C ALA A 65 -0.20 11.53 -8.22
N TYR A 66 -0.05 12.84 -8.11
CA TYR A 66 0.95 13.62 -8.83
C TYR A 66 1.61 14.62 -7.86
N ALA A 67 2.80 15.11 -8.19
CA ALA A 67 3.52 16.02 -7.30
C ALA A 67 3.23 17.49 -7.59
N LYS A 68 3.15 18.28 -6.52
CA LYS A 68 3.29 19.73 -6.52
C LYS A 68 4.41 20.16 -5.57
N ILE A 69 4.71 21.46 -5.56
CA ILE A 69 5.77 22.05 -4.72
C ILE A 69 5.48 21.84 -3.22
N GLU A 70 4.22 22.03 -2.80
CA GLU A 70 3.80 21.88 -1.40
C GLU A 70 3.75 20.42 -0.95
N GLY A 71 3.52 19.49 -1.88
CA GLY A 71 3.33 18.08 -1.58
C GLY A 71 2.68 17.33 -2.74
N ASP A 72 2.53 16.02 -2.57
CA ASP A 72 1.78 15.21 -3.52
C ASP A 72 0.28 15.43 -3.33
N ILE A 73 -0.45 15.55 -4.43
CA ILE A 73 -1.92 15.55 -4.43
C ILE A 73 -2.40 14.15 -4.76
N ILE A 74 -3.20 13.57 -3.86
CA ILE A 74 -3.88 12.30 -4.08
C ILE A 74 -5.19 12.57 -4.83
N VAL A 75 -5.34 11.97 -6.01
CA VAL A 75 -6.54 12.10 -6.85
C VAL A 75 -7.60 11.09 -6.42
N CYS A 76 -7.18 9.86 -6.19
CA CYS A 76 -8.03 8.73 -5.81
C CYS A 76 -7.24 7.76 -4.92
N ALA A 77 -7.94 7.04 -4.05
CA ALA A 77 -7.39 6.00 -3.20
C ALA A 77 -8.37 4.82 -3.11
N ALA A 78 -7.82 3.62 -2.95
CA ALA A 78 -8.54 2.39 -2.65
C ALA A 78 -7.73 1.56 -1.65
N TYR A 79 -8.43 0.81 -0.81
CA TYR A 79 -7.84 0.07 0.29
C TYR A 79 -8.43 -1.34 0.37
N SER A 80 -7.66 -2.33 0.83
CA SER A 80 -8.19 -3.69 0.94
C SER A 80 -9.17 -3.85 2.09
N HIS A 81 -9.10 -3.02 3.14
CA HIS A 81 -10.12 -2.99 4.18
C HIS A 81 -11.51 -2.48 3.71
N GLU A 82 -11.64 -1.98 2.48
CA GLU A 82 -12.93 -1.67 1.84
C GLU A 82 -13.54 -2.89 1.12
N LEU A 83 -12.72 -3.90 0.78
CA LEU A 83 -13.15 -5.09 0.04
C LEU A 83 -14.25 -5.93 0.71
N PRO A 84 -14.38 -5.98 2.06
CA PRO A 84 -15.51 -6.65 2.69
C PRO A 84 -16.88 -6.15 2.24
N ARG A 85 -16.99 -4.88 1.80
CA ARG A 85 -18.23 -4.33 1.22
C ARG A 85 -18.60 -5.02 -0.10
N TYR A 86 -17.61 -5.52 -0.83
CA TYR A 86 -17.75 -6.18 -2.12
C TYR A 86 -17.70 -7.71 -2.01
N GLY A 87 -17.88 -8.28 -0.81
CA GLY A 87 -17.96 -9.72 -0.58
C GLY A 87 -16.68 -10.40 -0.10
N VAL A 88 -15.50 -9.76 -0.26
CA VAL A 88 -14.22 -10.34 0.21
C VAL A 88 -13.99 -10.00 1.69
N LYS A 89 -14.50 -10.84 2.59
CA LYS A 89 -14.46 -10.60 4.04
C LYS A 89 -13.09 -10.87 4.69
N VAL A 90 -12.33 -11.82 4.14
CA VAL A 90 -11.03 -12.28 4.67
C VAL A 90 -9.98 -12.34 3.55
N GLY A 91 -8.70 -12.53 3.90
CA GLY A 91 -7.65 -12.64 2.88
C GLY A 91 -7.20 -11.32 2.26
N LEU A 92 -7.37 -10.20 2.98
CA LEU A 92 -7.22 -8.83 2.47
C LEU A 92 -5.79 -8.43 2.03
N THR A 93 -4.81 -9.32 2.13
CA THR A 93 -3.41 -9.03 1.77
C THR A 93 -2.81 -10.05 0.80
N ASN A 94 -3.60 -10.97 0.21
CA ASN A 94 -3.13 -11.91 -0.81
C ASN A 94 -3.05 -11.24 -2.21
N TYR A 95 -2.69 -12.02 -3.24
CA TYR A 95 -2.58 -11.52 -4.62
C TYR A 95 -3.95 -11.11 -5.21
N ALA A 96 -4.98 -11.93 -4.98
CA ALA A 96 -6.35 -11.67 -5.42
C ALA A 96 -6.93 -10.37 -4.83
N ALA A 97 -6.73 -10.11 -3.55
CA ALA A 97 -7.09 -8.86 -2.89
C ALA A 97 -6.30 -7.68 -3.46
N ALA A 98 -5.01 -7.87 -3.80
CA ALA A 98 -4.22 -6.83 -4.47
C ALA A 98 -4.86 -6.47 -5.82
N TYR A 99 -5.20 -7.47 -6.63
CA TYR A 99 -5.91 -7.28 -7.89
C TYR A 99 -7.23 -6.52 -7.70
N CYS A 100 -8.08 -6.97 -6.77
CA CYS A 100 -9.34 -6.29 -6.44
C CYS A 100 -9.15 -4.82 -6.03
N THR A 101 -8.14 -4.51 -5.21
CA THR A 101 -7.86 -3.12 -4.82
C THR A 101 -7.39 -2.25 -5.98
N GLY A 102 -6.63 -2.83 -6.91
CA GLY A 102 -6.23 -2.16 -8.15
C GLY A 102 -7.42 -1.86 -9.06
N LEU A 103 -8.28 -2.86 -9.27
CA LEU A 103 -9.52 -2.74 -10.03
C LEU A 103 -10.43 -1.66 -9.44
N LEU A 104 -10.60 -1.68 -8.11
CA LEU A 104 -11.40 -0.66 -7.41
C LEU A 104 -10.82 0.75 -7.57
N LEU A 105 -9.50 0.90 -7.50
CA LEU A 105 -8.85 2.19 -7.73
C LEU A 105 -9.13 2.71 -9.14
N ALA A 106 -8.97 1.85 -10.15
CA ALA A 106 -9.18 2.20 -11.55
C ALA A 106 -10.63 2.60 -11.84
N ARG A 107 -11.60 1.76 -11.47
CA ARG A 107 -13.03 2.06 -11.68
C ARG A 107 -13.42 3.35 -10.96
N ARG A 108 -12.98 3.55 -9.72
CA ARG A 108 -13.25 4.78 -8.95
C ARG A 108 -12.65 6.02 -9.59
N LEU A 109 -11.45 5.91 -10.15
CA LEU A 109 -10.78 7.02 -10.84
C LEU A 109 -11.50 7.38 -12.14
N LEU A 110 -11.86 6.37 -12.94
CA LEU A 110 -12.55 6.59 -14.21
C LEU A 110 -13.95 7.16 -14.00
N THR A 111 -14.71 6.67 -13.02
CA THR A 111 -16.02 7.26 -12.66
C THR A 111 -15.87 8.71 -12.21
N LYS A 112 -14.82 9.05 -11.45
CA LYS A 112 -14.54 10.44 -11.04
C LYS A 112 -14.25 11.38 -12.22
N PHE A 113 -13.70 10.86 -13.31
CA PHE A 113 -13.43 11.61 -14.53
C PHE A 113 -14.45 11.38 -15.65
N ASN A 114 -15.55 10.66 -15.39
CA ASN A 114 -16.58 10.28 -16.37
C ASN A 114 -16.01 9.54 -17.60
N LEU A 115 -14.99 8.70 -17.39
CA LEU A 115 -14.33 7.88 -18.42
C LEU A 115 -14.70 6.39 -18.33
N ASP A 116 -15.50 6.03 -17.33
CA ASP A 116 -15.87 4.67 -16.95
C ASP A 116 -16.65 3.91 -18.03
N LYS A 117 -17.48 4.61 -18.81
CA LYS A 117 -18.22 4.06 -19.96
C LYS A 117 -17.40 3.95 -21.24
N ILE A 118 -16.31 4.71 -21.34
CA ILE A 118 -15.45 4.72 -22.53
C ILE A 118 -14.41 3.62 -22.43
N TYR A 119 -13.80 3.52 -21.24
CA TYR A 119 -12.72 2.61 -20.95
C TYR A 119 -13.18 1.60 -19.90
N GLU A 120 -13.90 0.57 -20.35
CA GLU A 120 -14.39 -0.50 -19.48
C GLU A 120 -13.28 -1.46 -19.05
N GLY A 121 -12.24 -1.60 -19.88
CA GLY A 121 -11.14 -2.54 -19.67
C GLY A 121 -11.56 -4.00 -19.87
N GLU A 122 -10.85 -4.92 -19.24
CA GLU A 122 -11.10 -6.36 -19.38
C GLU A 122 -12.16 -6.81 -18.36
N VAL A 123 -13.40 -7.08 -18.81
CA VAL A 123 -14.52 -7.43 -17.92
C VAL A 123 -14.26 -8.72 -17.16
N GLU A 124 -13.82 -9.76 -17.86
CA GLU A 124 -13.43 -11.04 -17.28
C GLU A 124 -11.91 -11.13 -17.15
N ALA A 125 -11.40 -11.43 -15.96
CA ALA A 125 -9.96 -11.54 -15.77
C ALA A 125 -9.44 -12.84 -16.40
N THR A 126 -8.89 -12.75 -17.62
CA THR A 126 -8.28 -13.90 -18.31
C THR A 126 -6.83 -14.14 -17.88
N GLY A 127 -6.18 -13.16 -17.26
CA GLY A 127 -4.77 -13.20 -16.86
C GLY A 127 -3.78 -12.90 -17.99
N LYS A 128 -4.27 -12.69 -19.23
CA LYS A 128 -3.46 -12.36 -20.40
C LYS A 128 -2.87 -10.94 -20.33
N GLU A 129 -1.93 -10.66 -21.20
CA GLU A 129 -1.48 -9.29 -21.42
C GLU A 129 -2.62 -8.48 -22.03
N PHE A 130 -2.91 -7.34 -21.41
CA PHE A 130 -3.94 -6.42 -21.86
C PHE A 130 -3.42 -5.00 -21.64
N ASN A 131 -3.50 -4.17 -22.67
CA ASN A 131 -3.17 -2.75 -22.58
C ASN A 131 -4.27 -1.98 -23.29
N ILE A 132 -4.79 -0.95 -22.61
CA ILE A 132 -5.85 -0.14 -23.20
C ILE A 132 -5.25 0.93 -24.12
N GLU A 133 -5.81 1.05 -25.31
CA GLU A 133 -5.48 2.08 -26.28
C GLU A 133 -6.50 3.23 -26.19
N SER A 134 -6.06 4.43 -26.60
CA SER A 134 -6.97 5.58 -26.66
C SER A 134 -7.83 5.47 -27.91
N ILE A 135 -9.12 5.81 -27.78
CA ILE A 135 -10.07 5.76 -28.91
C ILE A 135 -10.08 7.12 -29.60
N ASP A 136 -9.93 7.14 -30.93
CA ASP A 136 -9.99 8.36 -31.72
C ASP A 136 -11.32 9.10 -31.54
N GLY A 137 -11.25 10.42 -31.40
CA GLY A 137 -12.42 11.27 -31.16
C GLY A 137 -12.99 11.23 -29.74
N LYS A 138 -12.46 10.38 -28.84
CA LYS A 138 -12.81 10.36 -27.41
C LYS A 138 -11.64 10.87 -26.55
N PRO A 139 -11.88 11.27 -25.29
CA PRO A 139 -10.79 11.59 -24.36
C PRO A 139 -9.81 10.43 -24.25
N SER A 140 -8.51 10.72 -24.18
CA SER A 140 -7.47 9.70 -24.09
C SER A 140 -7.59 8.85 -22.81
N ALA A 141 -7.13 7.59 -22.88
CA ALA A 141 -7.06 6.71 -21.71
C ALA A 141 -6.19 7.34 -20.61
N PHE A 142 -6.56 7.11 -19.35
CA PHE A 142 -5.83 7.70 -18.22
C PHE A 142 -4.45 7.03 -18.06
N THR A 143 -3.38 7.74 -18.41
CA THR A 143 -2.01 7.24 -18.28
C THR A 143 -1.47 7.45 -16.86
N CYS A 144 -0.96 6.40 -16.24
CA CYS A 144 -0.17 6.53 -15.02
C CYS A 144 0.96 5.49 -14.90
N TYR A 145 1.94 5.79 -14.04
CA TYR A 145 3.13 4.95 -13.88
C TYR A 145 3.16 4.27 -12.51
N LEU A 146 3.59 3.00 -12.46
CA LEU A 146 3.67 2.26 -11.20
C LEU A 146 4.78 2.79 -10.28
N ASP A 147 4.44 3.11 -9.04
CA ASP A 147 5.36 3.43 -7.94
C ASP A 147 5.38 2.27 -6.94
N ALA A 148 6.34 1.35 -7.09
CA ALA A 148 6.54 0.21 -6.17
C ALA A 148 7.26 0.62 -4.85
N GLY A 149 7.78 1.85 -4.76
CA GLY A 149 8.50 2.34 -3.59
C GLY A 149 9.81 1.60 -3.34
N LEU A 150 9.95 1.02 -2.14
CA LEU A 150 11.14 0.27 -1.71
C LEU A 150 10.98 -1.25 -1.86
N THR A 151 9.84 -1.70 -2.36
CA THR A 151 9.55 -3.12 -2.54
C THR A 151 10.48 -3.70 -3.59
N ARG A 152 11.10 -4.85 -3.30
CA ARG A 152 11.84 -5.62 -4.30
C ARG A 152 10.86 -6.22 -5.32
N THR A 153 10.97 -5.79 -6.56
CA THR A 153 10.09 -6.18 -7.67
C THR A 153 10.51 -7.51 -8.30
N THR A 154 10.47 -8.59 -7.52
CA THR A 154 10.59 -9.97 -8.04
C THR A 154 9.33 -10.39 -8.80
N SER A 155 9.44 -11.44 -9.62
CA SER A 155 8.28 -12.02 -10.30
C SER A 155 7.29 -12.58 -9.28
N GLY A 156 5.99 -12.44 -9.55
CA GLY A 156 4.91 -12.85 -8.65
C GLY A 156 4.63 -11.88 -7.48
N ASN A 157 5.28 -10.72 -7.43
CA ASN A 157 5.02 -9.76 -6.35
C ASN A 157 3.60 -9.18 -6.46
N LYS A 158 2.88 -9.14 -5.32
CA LYS A 158 1.53 -8.60 -5.19
C LYS A 158 1.35 -7.15 -5.66
N VAL A 159 2.43 -6.35 -5.67
CA VAL A 159 2.40 -5.00 -6.27
C VAL A 159 1.95 -5.05 -7.73
N PHE A 160 2.35 -6.10 -8.46
CA PHE A 160 1.96 -6.32 -9.84
C PHE A 160 0.53 -6.85 -9.98
N GLY A 161 0.01 -7.57 -8.98
CA GLY A 161 -1.42 -7.92 -8.91
C GLY A 161 -2.31 -6.68 -8.87
N ALA A 162 -1.97 -5.71 -8.00
CA ALA A 162 -2.66 -4.42 -7.97
C ALA A 162 -2.52 -3.64 -9.29
N MET A 163 -1.34 -3.66 -9.91
CA MET A 163 -1.13 -3.02 -11.20
C MET A 163 -1.98 -3.65 -12.31
N LYS A 164 -2.01 -4.99 -12.41
CA LYS A 164 -2.86 -5.72 -13.38
C LYS A 164 -4.34 -5.44 -13.15
N GLY A 165 -4.80 -5.44 -11.90
CA GLY A 165 -6.20 -5.07 -11.60
C GLY A 165 -6.54 -3.65 -12.04
N ALA A 166 -5.61 -2.70 -11.92
CA ALA A 166 -5.82 -1.33 -12.40
C ALA A 166 -5.80 -1.22 -13.93
N VAL A 167 -4.96 -2.01 -14.60
CA VAL A 167 -4.92 -2.12 -16.07
C VAL A 167 -6.24 -2.70 -16.59
N ASP A 168 -6.71 -3.80 -16.03
CA ASP A 168 -7.97 -4.45 -16.41
C ASP A 168 -9.19 -3.59 -16.07
N GLY A 169 -9.04 -2.69 -15.08
CA GLY A 169 -10.02 -1.67 -14.77
C GLY A 169 -10.11 -0.52 -15.78
N GLY A 170 -9.18 -0.43 -16.73
CA GLY A 170 -9.16 0.55 -17.82
C GLY A 170 -8.11 1.65 -17.70
N LEU A 171 -7.09 1.52 -16.84
CA LEU A 171 -5.97 2.47 -16.80
C LEU A 171 -4.87 2.07 -17.80
N SER A 172 -4.27 3.07 -18.44
CA SER A 172 -3.09 2.87 -19.28
C SER A 172 -1.84 2.93 -18.39
N ILE A 173 -1.33 1.76 -18.01
CA ILE A 173 -0.08 1.61 -17.23
C ILE A 173 0.92 0.81 -18.07
N PRO A 174 2.04 1.40 -18.51
CA PRO A 174 3.02 0.67 -19.31
C PRO A 174 3.70 -0.40 -18.45
N HIS A 175 3.66 -1.65 -18.92
CA HIS A 175 4.21 -2.80 -18.22
C HIS A 175 4.62 -3.93 -19.18
N SER A 176 5.17 -5.01 -18.64
CA SER A 176 5.48 -6.26 -19.34
C SER A 176 5.08 -7.44 -18.47
N THR A 177 4.75 -8.57 -19.08
CA THR A 177 4.29 -9.79 -18.41
C THR A 177 5.36 -10.50 -17.55
N LYS A 178 6.64 -10.14 -17.70
CA LYS A 178 7.79 -10.79 -17.03
C LYS A 178 7.74 -10.86 -15.51
N ARG A 179 6.94 -9.98 -14.88
CA ARG A 179 6.85 -9.87 -13.41
C ARG A 179 5.56 -10.46 -12.84
N PHE A 180 4.65 -10.94 -13.68
CA PHE A 180 3.46 -11.62 -13.20
C PHE A 180 3.77 -13.05 -12.74
N PRO A 181 2.96 -13.62 -11.82
CA PRO A 181 2.94 -15.06 -11.62
C PRO A 181 2.67 -15.78 -12.95
N GLY A 182 3.34 -16.89 -13.21
CA GLY A 182 3.21 -17.64 -14.47
C GLY A 182 4.23 -17.29 -15.56
N TYR A 183 5.10 -16.28 -15.34
CA TYR A 183 6.27 -16.09 -16.19
C TYR A 183 7.42 -16.99 -15.73
N ASP A 184 7.94 -17.81 -16.63
CA ASP A 184 9.12 -18.63 -16.40
C ASP A 184 10.38 -17.95 -16.97
N SER A 185 11.42 -17.87 -16.15
CA SER A 185 12.68 -17.23 -16.54
C SER A 185 13.55 -18.08 -17.46
N GLU A 186 13.39 -19.40 -17.43
CA GLU A 186 14.20 -20.33 -18.24
C GLU A 186 13.67 -20.41 -19.67
N SER A 187 12.39 -20.76 -19.84
CA SER A 187 11.71 -20.76 -21.14
C SER A 187 11.45 -19.36 -21.70
N LYS A 188 11.41 -18.32 -20.84
CA LYS A 188 10.99 -16.94 -21.18
C LYS A 188 9.55 -16.85 -21.66
N GLU A 189 8.72 -17.84 -21.33
CA GLU A 189 7.31 -17.89 -21.69
C GLU A 189 6.40 -17.42 -20.54
N PHE A 190 5.23 -16.91 -20.90
CA PHE A 190 4.22 -16.45 -19.95
C PHE A 190 2.97 -17.31 -20.04
N ASN A 191 2.65 -18.00 -18.95
CA ASN A 191 1.42 -18.77 -18.82
C ASN A 191 0.33 -17.92 -18.14
N ALA A 192 -0.61 -17.44 -18.95
CA ALA A 192 -1.75 -16.64 -18.50
C ALA A 192 -2.71 -17.39 -17.56
N GLU A 193 -2.81 -18.72 -17.70
CA GLU A 193 -3.69 -19.54 -16.86
C GLU A 193 -3.19 -19.59 -15.41
N ILE A 194 -1.87 -19.72 -15.21
CA ILE A 194 -1.26 -19.62 -13.87
C ILE A 194 -1.52 -18.24 -13.28
N HIS A 195 -1.36 -17.17 -14.08
CA HIS A 195 -1.65 -15.82 -13.61
C HIS A 195 -3.13 -15.68 -13.19
N ARG A 196 -4.05 -16.19 -14.01
CA ARG A 196 -5.49 -16.23 -13.72
C ARG A 196 -5.80 -16.96 -12.40
N ARG A 197 -5.16 -18.10 -12.15
CA ARG A 197 -5.29 -18.84 -10.88
C ARG A 197 -4.92 -17.99 -9.67
N HIS A 198 -3.86 -17.17 -9.76
CA HIS A 198 -3.50 -16.24 -8.68
C HIS A 198 -4.46 -15.07 -8.52
N ILE A 199 -5.03 -14.56 -9.62
CA ILE A 199 -6.03 -13.48 -9.60
C ILE A 199 -7.29 -13.92 -8.83
N TYR A 200 -7.76 -15.16 -9.06
CA TYR A 200 -8.93 -15.72 -8.38
C TYR A 200 -8.60 -16.45 -7.06
N GLY A 201 -7.35 -16.40 -6.60
CA GLY A 201 -6.94 -17.00 -5.33
C GLY A 201 -6.97 -18.53 -5.29
N VAL A 202 -6.99 -19.20 -6.45
CA VAL A 202 -7.03 -20.67 -6.55
C VAL A 202 -5.81 -21.29 -5.85
N ASN A 203 -4.64 -20.66 -5.93
CA ASN A 203 -3.44 -21.13 -5.22
C ASN A 203 -3.58 -21.09 -3.69
N VAL A 204 -4.41 -20.19 -3.15
CA VAL A 204 -4.71 -20.16 -1.71
C VAL A 204 -5.71 -21.25 -1.37
N ALA A 205 -6.70 -21.49 -2.22
CA ALA A 205 -7.63 -22.61 -2.08
C ALA A 205 -6.90 -23.97 -2.14
N ASP A 206 -5.94 -24.14 -3.05
CA ASP A 206 -5.11 -25.33 -3.16
C ASP A 206 -4.31 -25.56 -1.86
N TYR A 207 -3.74 -24.49 -1.28
CA TYR A 207 -3.05 -24.58 0.01
C TYR A 207 -4.00 -24.91 1.18
N MET A 208 -5.25 -24.43 1.13
CA MET A 208 -6.26 -24.84 2.11
C MET A 208 -6.57 -26.34 1.98
N ARG A 209 -6.77 -26.86 0.77
CA ARG A 209 -7.03 -28.29 0.53
C ARG A 209 -5.86 -29.15 1.01
N GLN A 210 -4.64 -28.77 0.65
CA GLN A 210 -3.43 -29.46 1.10
C GLN A 210 -3.36 -29.56 2.62
N LEU A 211 -3.56 -28.45 3.35
CA LEU A 211 -3.52 -28.51 4.81
C LEU A 211 -4.69 -29.27 5.42
N MET A 212 -5.87 -29.25 4.82
CA MET A 212 -7.02 -30.03 5.31
C MET A 212 -6.75 -31.54 5.25
N GLU A 213 -6.00 -31.99 4.24
CA GLU A 213 -5.62 -33.41 4.07
C GLU A 213 -4.41 -33.80 4.92
N GLU A 214 -3.39 -32.94 5.01
CA GLU A 214 -2.13 -33.24 5.69
C GLU A 214 -2.18 -32.99 7.21
N ASP A 215 -2.74 -31.85 7.65
CA ASP A 215 -2.70 -31.40 9.05
C ASP A 215 -3.86 -30.43 9.38
N GLU A 216 -4.93 -30.99 9.93
CA GLU A 216 -6.15 -30.25 10.28
C GLU A 216 -5.91 -29.15 11.35
N ASP A 217 -4.95 -29.36 12.27
CA ASP A 217 -4.63 -28.40 13.32
C ASP A 217 -3.86 -27.20 12.75
N ALA A 218 -2.92 -27.44 11.84
CA ALA A 218 -2.26 -26.40 11.07
C ALA A 218 -3.25 -25.62 10.20
N TYR A 219 -4.21 -26.31 9.57
CA TYR A 219 -5.30 -25.68 8.82
C TYR A 219 -6.11 -24.72 9.70
N LYS A 220 -6.62 -25.20 10.84
CA LYS A 220 -7.39 -24.37 11.79
C LYS A 220 -6.59 -23.18 12.29
N LYS A 221 -5.29 -23.34 12.53
CA LYS A 221 -4.40 -22.25 12.96
C LYS A 221 -4.21 -21.19 11.88
N GLN A 222 -3.84 -21.62 10.67
CA GLN A 222 -3.50 -20.73 9.55
C GLN A 222 -4.74 -20.03 8.98
N PHE A 223 -5.84 -20.77 8.83
CA PHE A 223 -7.08 -20.32 8.19
C PHE A 223 -8.24 -20.11 9.17
N SER A 224 -7.96 -19.91 10.47
CA SER A 224 -8.97 -19.67 11.52
C SER A 224 -10.06 -18.65 11.15
N GLN A 225 -9.68 -17.53 10.52
CA GLN A 225 -10.64 -16.51 10.10
C GLN A 225 -11.48 -16.94 8.89
N TYR A 226 -10.97 -17.80 8.01
CA TYR A 226 -11.75 -18.36 6.90
C TYR A 226 -12.83 -19.30 7.43
N VAL A 227 -12.46 -20.19 8.37
CA VAL A 227 -13.40 -21.08 9.07
C VAL A 227 -14.49 -20.27 9.78
N LYS A 228 -14.10 -19.22 10.52
CA LYS A 228 -15.05 -18.33 11.21
C LYS A 228 -16.06 -17.63 10.28
N ASN A 229 -15.66 -17.35 9.04
CA ASN A 229 -16.50 -16.69 8.04
C ASN A 229 -17.11 -17.68 7.03
N SER A 230 -17.01 -18.99 7.29
CA SER A 230 -17.55 -20.06 6.44
C SER A 230 -17.06 -19.99 4.99
N VAL A 231 -15.78 -19.63 4.78
CA VAL A 231 -15.17 -19.58 3.45
C VAL A 231 -14.46 -20.90 3.18
N LEU A 232 -15.00 -21.69 2.25
CA LEU A 232 -14.42 -22.95 1.79
C LEU A 232 -13.50 -22.75 0.58
N PRO A 233 -12.56 -23.67 0.31
CA PRO A 233 -11.65 -23.58 -0.84
C PRO A 233 -12.37 -23.43 -2.17
N ASP A 234 -13.43 -24.21 -2.39
CA ASP A 234 -14.14 -24.27 -3.68
C ASP A 234 -14.94 -22.98 -3.98
N MET A 235 -15.32 -22.23 -2.94
CA MET A 235 -16.04 -20.98 -3.09
C MET A 235 -15.13 -19.79 -3.46
N MET A 236 -13.81 -19.96 -3.38
CA MET A 236 -12.87 -18.84 -3.44
C MET A 236 -12.90 -18.11 -4.78
N GLU A 237 -12.95 -18.85 -5.90
CA GLU A 237 -13.02 -18.24 -7.23
C GLU A 237 -14.32 -17.45 -7.43
N GLU A 238 -15.45 -17.98 -6.98
CA GLU A 238 -16.75 -17.32 -7.10
C GLU A 238 -16.83 -16.04 -6.25
N ILE A 239 -16.24 -16.04 -5.05
CA ILE A 239 -16.16 -14.85 -4.18
C ILE A 239 -15.45 -13.71 -4.91
N TYR A 240 -14.31 -13.97 -5.58
CA TYR A 240 -13.58 -12.93 -6.29
C TYR A 240 -14.27 -12.50 -7.59
N LYS A 241 -14.91 -13.41 -8.34
CA LYS A 241 -15.73 -13.04 -9.50
C LYS A 241 -16.85 -12.08 -9.12
N LYS A 242 -17.64 -12.42 -8.10
CA LYS A 242 -18.70 -11.54 -7.56
C LYS A 242 -18.16 -10.22 -7.05
N ALA A 243 -16.96 -10.23 -6.45
CA ALA A 243 -16.32 -8.99 -6.01
C ALA A 243 -15.92 -8.10 -7.18
N HIS A 244 -15.39 -8.66 -8.28
CA HIS A 244 -15.05 -7.89 -9.49
C HIS A 244 -16.30 -7.23 -10.09
N GLU A 245 -17.41 -7.96 -10.20
CA GLU A 245 -18.71 -7.44 -10.67
C GLU A 245 -19.25 -6.35 -9.74
N SER A 246 -19.19 -6.57 -8.43
CA SER A 246 -19.64 -5.62 -7.40
C SER A 246 -18.81 -4.33 -7.43
N ILE A 247 -17.50 -4.43 -7.66
CA ILE A 247 -16.60 -3.28 -7.79
C ILE A 247 -16.92 -2.49 -9.06
N ARG A 248 -17.19 -3.18 -10.18
CA ARG A 248 -17.54 -2.54 -11.46
C ARG A 248 -18.86 -1.79 -11.39
N SER A 249 -19.85 -2.36 -10.68
CA SER A 249 -21.19 -1.76 -10.53
C SER A 249 -21.20 -0.54 -9.59
N ASN A 250 -20.47 -0.57 -8.47
CA ASN A 250 -20.43 0.56 -7.54
C ASN A 250 -19.01 0.82 -6.98
N PRO A 251 -18.17 1.55 -7.71
CA PRO A 251 -16.80 1.85 -7.26
C PRO A 251 -16.72 3.03 -6.26
N VAL A 252 -17.84 3.69 -5.94
CA VAL A 252 -17.85 4.97 -5.21
C VAL A 252 -17.48 4.78 -3.74
N HIS A 253 -16.60 5.65 -3.24
CA HIS A 253 -16.21 5.66 -1.84
C HIS A 253 -17.27 6.34 -0.96
N GLU A 254 -17.79 5.61 0.01
CA GLU A 254 -18.68 6.16 1.04
C GLU A 254 -17.88 6.65 2.24
N LYS A 255 -17.86 7.98 2.42
CA LYS A 255 -17.20 8.58 3.57
C LYS A 255 -18.01 8.31 4.83
N LYS A 256 -17.33 7.86 5.88
CA LYS A 256 -17.94 7.76 7.22
C LYS A 256 -18.31 9.16 7.73
N PRO A 257 -19.43 9.32 8.45
CA PRO A 257 -19.85 10.62 8.98
C PRO A 257 -18.82 11.17 9.96
N GLU A 258 -18.59 12.48 9.91
CA GLU A 258 -17.64 13.15 10.79
C GLU A 258 -18.15 13.15 12.24
N LYS A 259 -17.32 12.66 13.16
CA LYS A 259 -17.62 12.70 14.60
C LYS A 259 -17.26 14.08 15.14
N LYS A 260 -18.26 14.84 15.62
CA LYS A 260 -18.04 16.11 16.32
C LYS A 260 -17.37 15.86 17.67
N ILE A 261 -16.11 16.26 17.81
CA ILE A 261 -15.37 16.15 19.08
C ILE A 261 -15.62 17.44 19.87
N THR A 262 -16.40 17.36 20.96
CA THR A 262 -16.78 18.52 21.77
C THR A 262 -15.69 18.97 22.75
N LYS A 263 -14.84 18.06 23.23
CA LYS A 263 -13.69 18.36 24.09
C LYS A 263 -12.45 17.59 23.64
N PRO A 264 -11.33 18.27 23.29
CA PRO A 264 -10.11 17.57 22.88
C PRO A 264 -9.50 16.84 24.09
N LYS A 265 -9.60 15.52 24.12
CA LYS A 265 -8.94 14.69 25.13
C LYS A 265 -7.44 14.61 24.83
N ARG A 266 -6.60 14.92 25.82
CA ARG A 266 -5.15 14.86 25.69
C ARG A 266 -4.62 13.51 26.20
N TRP A 267 -4.04 12.72 25.31
CA TRP A 267 -3.43 11.42 25.63
C TRP A 267 -1.94 11.50 25.95
N ASN A 268 -1.27 12.53 25.42
CA ASN A 268 0.17 12.71 25.57
C ASN A 268 0.48 13.78 26.60
N ARG A 269 1.56 13.57 27.37
CA ARG A 269 2.03 14.54 28.35
C ARG A 269 2.27 15.93 27.72
N ALA A 270 1.94 16.97 28.47
CA ALA A 270 2.36 18.33 28.13
C ALA A 270 3.88 18.49 28.10
N LYS A 271 4.39 19.19 27.08
CA LYS A 271 5.77 19.67 27.13
C LYS A 271 5.88 20.62 28.32
N PHE A 272 6.86 20.36 29.18
CA PHE A 272 7.12 21.25 30.31
C PHE A 272 7.43 22.65 29.83
N SER A 273 6.89 23.65 30.54
CA SER A 273 7.30 25.04 30.37
C SER A 273 8.76 25.23 30.79
N LEU A 274 9.36 26.36 30.42
CA LEU A 274 10.73 26.68 30.82
C LEU A 274 10.85 26.80 32.35
N ALA A 275 9.90 27.47 33.01
CA ALA A 275 9.85 27.62 34.46
C ALA A 275 9.80 26.26 35.16
N GLN A 276 8.86 25.39 34.76
CA GLN A 276 8.76 24.03 35.30
C GLN A 276 10.06 23.21 35.18
N ARG A 277 10.83 23.41 34.10
CA ARG A 277 12.14 22.75 33.94
C ARG A 277 13.19 23.31 34.89
N LYS A 278 13.24 24.63 35.05
CA LYS A 278 14.19 25.31 35.96
C LYS A 278 13.92 24.92 37.41
N ASP A 279 12.66 25.00 37.83
CA ASP A 279 12.24 24.69 39.19
C ASP A 279 12.53 23.22 39.53
N ARG A 280 12.25 22.31 38.59
CA ARG A 280 12.58 20.89 38.74
C ARG A 280 14.08 20.65 38.97
N VAL A 281 14.96 21.41 38.30
CA VAL A 281 16.41 21.30 38.50
C VAL A 281 16.79 21.81 39.89
N ALA A 282 16.24 22.96 40.30
CA ALA A 282 16.48 23.53 41.63
C ALA A 282 16.05 22.57 42.75
N GLN A 283 14.83 22.03 42.66
CA GLN A 283 14.30 21.06 43.60
C GLN A 283 15.19 19.81 43.70
N ARG A 284 15.70 19.30 42.57
CA ARG A 284 16.61 18.15 42.55
C ARG A 284 17.97 18.42 43.21
N LYS A 285 18.53 19.62 43.01
CA LYS A 285 19.77 20.03 43.69
C LYS A 285 19.55 20.11 45.21
N ALA A 286 18.48 20.77 45.62
CA ALA A 286 18.13 20.91 47.04
C ALA A 286 17.85 19.56 47.72
N SER A 287 17.16 18.62 47.05
CA SER A 287 16.94 17.28 47.59
C SER A 287 18.24 16.48 47.74
N TYR A 288 19.17 16.62 46.79
CA TYR A 288 20.46 15.94 46.86
C TYR A 288 21.31 16.40 48.04
N LEU A 289 21.42 17.72 48.24
CA LEU A 289 22.15 18.30 49.38
C LEU A 289 21.54 17.85 50.72
N ARG A 290 20.21 17.80 50.82
CA ARG A 290 19.54 17.26 52.01
C ARG A 290 19.84 15.80 52.28
N ALA A 291 19.92 14.98 51.23
CA ALA A 291 20.23 13.56 51.36
C ALA A 291 21.67 13.32 51.82
N GLN A 292 22.66 14.06 51.29
CA GLN A 292 24.05 13.97 51.75
C GLN A 292 24.17 14.35 53.22
N ALA A 293 23.60 15.48 53.61
CA ALA A 293 23.64 15.96 55.00
C ALA A 293 22.94 15.02 56.01
N ALA A 294 22.09 14.10 55.54
CA ALA A 294 21.44 13.09 56.36
C ALA A 294 22.23 11.77 56.46
N VAL A 295 23.16 11.51 55.53
CA VAL A 295 24.09 10.36 55.57
C VAL A 295 25.32 10.69 56.42
N ASP A 296 25.70 11.97 56.45
CA ASP A 296 26.83 12.46 57.24
C ASP A 296 26.50 12.66 58.74
N LYS A 297 25.25 12.40 59.14
CA LYS A 297 24.77 12.44 60.53
C LYS A 297 24.50 11.04 61.04
#